data_AF-A0A7L5FW45-F1
#
_entry.id   AF-A0A7L5FW45-F1
#
_cell.length_a   1.000
_cell.length_b   1.000
_cell.length_c   1.000
_cell.angle_alpha   90.00
_cell.angle_beta   90.00
_cell.angle_gamma   90.00
#
_symmetry.space_group_name_H-M   'P 1'
#
loop_
_entity.id
_entity.type
_entity.pdbx_description
1 polymer ?
#
loop_
_entity_poly.entity_id
_entity_poly.type
_entity_poly.pdbx_seq_one_letter_code
_entity_poly.pdbx_strand_id
1 'polypeptide(L)'
;MSLQSFEFAARDTLKVISGNVYGSFDSDFDSIYSKFLVYQNNKEKYIDFDSYNWIANQEGNLIFSPDQEINLVDFKNKSVHRLAFRGPYQWVENVFWQKDSLLVLLENNYKRQPVISMLDLKKKTVVTFTYHQPLNFDSDYFKLRFKKMGYFIE
;
A
#
# COMPACT_ATOMS: atom_id res chain seq x y z
N MET A 1 15.56 -11.27 9.34
CA MET A 1 16.09 -10.42 8.25
C MET A 1 16.67 -9.14 8.86
N SER A 2 17.87 -8.75 8.46
CA SER A 2 18.49 -7.49 8.89
C SER A 2 18.25 -6.42 7.82
N LEU A 3 18.02 -5.17 8.23
CA LEU A 3 17.96 -4.03 7.30
C LEU A 3 19.30 -3.82 6.56
N GLN A 4 20.41 -4.36 7.08
CA GLN A 4 21.72 -4.34 6.43
C GLN A 4 21.76 -5.12 5.12
N SER A 5 20.79 -6.01 4.88
CA SER A 5 20.69 -6.80 3.65
C SER A 5 19.97 -6.08 2.51
N PHE A 6 19.48 -4.85 2.76
CA PHE A 6 18.89 -3.98 1.76
C PHE A 6 19.88 -2.92 1.32
N GLU A 7 19.99 -2.75 0.01
CA GLU A 7 20.89 -1.78 -0.61
C GLU A 7 20.08 -0.62 -1.15
N PHE A 8 20.67 0.59 -1.10
CA PHE A 8 20.08 1.77 -1.73
C PHE A 8 19.97 1.51 -3.24
N ALA A 9 18.76 1.61 -3.76
CA ALA A 9 18.49 1.44 -5.19
C ALA A 9 18.33 2.78 -5.88
N ALA A 10 17.51 3.67 -5.34
CA ALA A 10 17.18 4.94 -5.97
C ALA A 10 16.65 6.00 -5.00
N ARG A 11 16.76 7.26 -5.45
CA ARG A 11 16.06 8.40 -4.88
C ARG A 11 15.37 9.17 -5.99
N ASP A 12 14.08 9.43 -5.84
CA ASP A 12 13.27 10.16 -6.82
C ASP A 12 12.36 11.19 -6.14
N THR A 13 11.69 12.00 -6.94
CA THR A 13 10.64 12.91 -6.51
C THR A 13 9.33 12.14 -6.37
N LEU A 14 8.64 12.35 -5.25
CA LEU A 14 7.29 11.83 -5.04
C LEU A 14 6.32 12.61 -5.92
N LYS A 15 5.82 11.95 -6.97
CA LYS A 15 4.72 12.46 -7.79
C LYS A 15 3.41 12.23 -7.06
N VAL A 16 2.60 13.29 -6.97
CA VAL A 16 1.29 13.27 -6.34
C VAL A 16 0.28 13.70 -7.39
N ILE A 17 -0.64 12.82 -7.71
CA ILE A 17 -1.70 13.05 -8.71
C ILE A 17 -3.04 12.61 -8.10
N SER A 18 -4.16 12.92 -8.76
CA SER A 18 -5.47 12.43 -8.32
C SER A 18 -5.51 10.90 -8.32
N GLY A 19 -6.09 10.31 -7.27
CA GLY A 19 -6.35 8.87 -7.19
C GLY A 19 -7.68 8.50 -7.83
N ASN A 20 -7.87 7.19 -8.09
CA ASN A 20 -9.08 6.67 -8.73
C ASN A 20 -10.01 5.91 -7.75
N VAL A 21 -9.67 5.86 -6.47
CA VAL A 21 -10.52 5.28 -5.42
C VAL A 21 -11.40 6.36 -4.77
N TYR A 22 -12.53 5.94 -4.24
CA TYR A 22 -13.38 6.81 -3.43
C TYR A 22 -12.80 6.98 -2.02
N GLY A 23 -12.80 8.20 -1.50
CA GLY A 23 -12.47 8.46 -0.10
C GLY A 23 -13.64 8.07 0.79
N SER A 24 -13.40 7.72 2.05
CA SER A 24 -14.45 7.32 3.01
C SER A 24 -15.43 8.44 3.38
N PHE A 25 -15.19 9.66 2.89
CA PHE A 25 -16.12 10.78 2.95
C PHE A 25 -17.07 10.85 1.73
N ASP A 26 -16.81 10.07 0.68
CA ASP A 26 -17.63 9.99 -0.53
C ASP A 26 -18.80 9.02 -0.33
N SER A 27 -19.95 9.32 -0.92
CA SER A 27 -21.15 8.45 -0.84
C SER A 27 -20.96 7.10 -1.52
N ASP A 28 -20.04 7.05 -2.49
CA ASP A 28 -19.78 5.86 -3.31
C ASP A 28 -18.69 4.96 -2.70
N PHE A 29 -18.16 5.34 -1.53
CA PHE A 29 -17.21 4.51 -0.81
C PHE A 29 -17.90 3.29 -0.21
N ASP A 30 -17.41 2.10 -0.59
CA ASP A 30 -17.86 0.87 0.02
C ASP A 30 -17.19 0.68 1.40
N SER A 31 -18.02 0.73 2.43
CA SER A 31 -17.60 0.54 3.83
C SER A 31 -16.85 -0.77 4.10
N ILE A 32 -16.95 -1.77 3.22
CA ILE A 32 -16.21 -3.03 3.31
C ILE A 32 -14.69 -2.82 3.42
N TYR A 33 -14.18 -1.78 2.76
CA TYR A 33 -12.75 -1.45 2.72
C TYR A 33 -12.28 -0.70 3.98
N SER A 34 -13.17 -0.26 4.87
CA SER A 34 -12.83 0.50 6.08
C SER A 34 -11.83 -0.23 6.98
N LYS A 35 -11.86 -1.57 6.98
CA LYS A 35 -10.95 -2.41 7.79
C LYS A 35 -9.53 -2.49 7.22
N PHE A 36 -9.32 -2.09 5.97
CA PHE A 36 -8.04 -2.15 5.27
C PHE A 36 -7.26 -0.84 5.37
N LEU A 37 -7.95 0.25 5.77
CA LEU A 37 -7.38 1.59 5.79
C LEU A 37 -6.26 1.72 6.83
N VAL A 38 -5.12 2.26 6.39
CA VAL A 38 -3.94 2.46 7.25
C VAL A 38 -3.90 3.92 7.72
N TYR A 39 -4.50 4.18 8.88
CA TYR A 39 -4.59 5.52 9.44
C TYR A 39 -3.24 6.06 9.93
N GLN A 40 -3.04 7.35 9.71
CA GLN A 40 -2.02 8.14 10.39
C GLN A 40 -2.37 8.23 11.90
N ASN A 41 -1.39 8.50 12.77
CA ASN A 41 -1.56 8.56 14.22
C ASN A 41 -2.70 9.50 14.68
N ASN A 42 -2.81 10.68 14.08
CA ASN A 42 -3.87 11.64 14.38
C ASN A 42 -5.20 11.35 13.66
N LYS A 43 -5.24 10.31 12.81
CA LYS A 43 -6.38 9.87 11.99
C LYS A 43 -6.95 10.93 11.03
N GLU A 44 -6.22 12.01 10.77
CA GLU A 44 -6.64 13.03 9.79
C GLU A 44 -6.44 12.56 8.34
N LYS A 45 -5.58 11.55 8.17
CA LYS A 45 -5.27 10.92 6.88
C LYS A 45 -5.19 9.42 7.03
N TYR A 46 -5.39 8.72 5.93
CA TYR A 46 -5.11 7.29 5.84
C TYR A 46 -4.54 6.93 4.47
N ILE A 47 -3.93 5.75 4.40
CA ILE A 47 -3.57 5.11 3.14
C ILE A 47 -4.60 4.04 2.80
N ASP A 48 -5.09 4.13 1.57
CA ASP A 48 -5.79 3.04 0.91
C ASP A 48 -4.88 2.46 -0.16
N PHE A 49 -4.51 1.20 0.01
CA PHE A 49 -3.72 0.45 -0.96
C PHE A 49 -4.40 -0.86 -1.40
N ASP A 50 -5.65 -1.06 -0.97
CA ASP A 50 -6.39 -2.31 -1.16
C ASP A 50 -7.63 -2.13 -2.03
N SER A 51 -8.35 -1.00 -1.94
CA SER A 51 -9.63 -0.83 -2.64
C SER A 51 -9.51 -0.79 -4.17
N TYR A 52 -8.30 -0.56 -4.70
CA TYR A 52 -8.00 -0.71 -6.12
C TYR A 52 -7.50 -2.11 -6.49
N ASN A 53 -6.91 -2.81 -5.52
CA ASN A 53 -6.22 -4.08 -5.73
C ASN A 53 -7.12 -5.30 -5.48
N TRP A 54 -8.16 -5.13 -4.66
CA TRP A 54 -9.06 -6.20 -4.26
C TRP A 54 -10.51 -5.79 -4.46
N ILE A 55 -11.29 -6.66 -5.07
CA ILE A 55 -12.74 -6.56 -5.11
C ILE A 55 -13.26 -7.46 -3.99
N ALA A 56 -13.74 -6.83 -2.91
CA ALA A 56 -14.31 -7.54 -1.78
C ALA A 56 -15.83 -7.67 -1.93
N ASN A 57 -16.39 -8.83 -1.59
CA ASN A 57 -17.84 -9.01 -1.50
C ASN A 57 -18.30 -9.14 -0.03
N GLN A 58 -19.61 -9.00 0.21
CA GLN A 58 -20.19 -9.07 1.56
C GLN A 58 -20.02 -10.42 2.26
N GLU A 59 -19.74 -11.49 1.51
CA GLU A 59 -19.50 -12.84 2.03
C GLU A 59 -18.05 -13.04 2.51
N GLY A 60 -17.18 -12.04 2.29
CA GLY A 60 -15.78 -12.06 2.70
C GLY A 60 -14.84 -12.62 1.63
N ASN A 61 -15.30 -12.85 0.40
CA ASN A 61 -14.48 -13.28 -0.72
C ASN A 61 -13.75 -12.09 -1.35
N LEU A 62 -12.51 -12.32 -1.79
CA LEU A 62 -11.66 -11.30 -2.42
C LEU A 62 -11.22 -11.75 -3.82
N ILE A 63 -11.43 -10.90 -4.82
CA ILE A 63 -10.91 -11.08 -6.18
C ILE A 63 -9.75 -10.11 -6.41
N PHE A 64 -8.64 -10.62 -6.96
CA PHE A 64 -7.41 -9.86 -7.17
C PHE A 64 -7.43 -9.08 -8.50
N SER A 65 -6.96 -7.83 -8.44
CA SER A 65 -6.56 -7.02 -9.59
C SER A 65 -5.04 -6.97 -9.70
N PRO A 66 -4.43 -7.12 -10.89
CA PRO A 66 -2.97 -7.10 -11.05
C PRO A 66 -2.34 -5.73 -10.77
N ASP A 67 -3.12 -4.66 -10.84
CA ASP A 67 -2.66 -3.30 -10.60
C ASP A 67 -3.03 -2.85 -9.18
N GLN A 68 -2.22 -1.97 -8.63
CA GLN A 68 -2.40 -1.42 -7.29
C GLN A 68 -2.10 0.08 -7.26
N GLU A 69 -3.04 0.83 -6.70
CA GLU A 69 -2.84 2.23 -6.34
C GLU A 69 -2.58 2.36 -4.85
N ILE A 70 -1.64 3.25 -4.49
CA ILE A 70 -1.37 3.64 -3.12
C ILE A 70 -1.86 5.06 -2.97
N ASN A 71 -3.02 5.21 -2.33
CA ASN A 71 -3.75 6.45 -2.24
C ASN A 71 -3.67 7.04 -0.83
N LEU A 72 -3.31 8.32 -0.75
CA LEU A 72 -3.44 9.14 0.44
C LEU A 72 -4.80 9.81 0.42
N VAL A 73 -5.60 9.54 1.45
CA VAL A 73 -6.89 10.19 1.65
C VAL A 73 -6.77 11.19 2.79
N ASP A 74 -7.22 12.42 2.56
CA ASP A 74 -7.22 13.52 3.51
C ASP A 74 -8.66 13.92 3.84
N PHE A 75 -9.08 13.70 5.09
CA PHE A 75 -10.45 13.99 5.52
C PHE A 75 -10.76 15.49 5.54
N LYS A 76 -9.79 16.29 5.97
CA LYS A 76 -9.97 17.74 6.14
C LYS A 76 -10.19 18.40 4.78
N ASN A 77 -9.39 17.99 3.80
CA ASN A 77 -9.45 18.55 2.46
C ASN A 77 -10.42 17.79 1.54
N LYS A 78 -11.00 16.67 2.01
CA LYS A 78 -11.82 15.75 1.21
C LYS A 78 -11.16 15.43 -0.13
N SER A 79 -9.91 14.98 -0.07
CA SER A 79 -9.12 14.67 -1.27
C SER A 79 -8.52 13.27 -1.24
N VAL A 80 -8.39 12.70 -2.44
CA VAL A 80 -7.72 11.42 -2.69
C VAL A 80 -6.57 11.67 -3.66
N HIS A 81 -5.36 11.33 -3.22
CA HIS A 81 -4.15 11.50 -4.02
C HIS A 81 -3.39 10.18 -4.16
N ARG A 82 -3.13 9.78 -5.39
CA ARG A 82 -2.26 8.63 -5.68
C ARG A 82 -0.81 9.03 -5.49
N LEU A 83 -0.16 8.35 -4.55
CA LEU A 83 1.25 8.51 -4.21
C LEU A 83 2.15 7.57 -5.02
N ALA A 84 1.62 6.40 -5.38
CA ALA A 84 2.31 5.39 -6.14
C ALA A 84 1.31 4.52 -6.91
N PHE A 85 1.79 3.98 -8.03
CA PHE A 85 1.11 2.96 -8.82
C PHE A 85 2.07 1.78 -8.98
N ARG A 86 1.54 0.57 -8.89
CA ARG A 86 2.26 -0.66 -9.15
C ARG A 86 1.47 -1.47 -10.17
N GLY A 87 2.13 -1.83 -11.26
CA GLY A 87 1.58 -2.76 -12.25
C GLY A 87 1.89 -4.21 -11.87
N PRO A 88 1.61 -5.20 -12.74
CA PRO A 88 1.65 -6.63 -12.42
C PRO A 88 3.03 -7.17 -11.97
N TYR A 89 4.11 -6.44 -12.21
CA TYR A 89 5.47 -6.89 -11.91
C TYR A 89 5.96 -6.53 -10.50
N GLN A 90 5.21 -5.71 -9.76
CA GLN A 90 5.56 -5.27 -8.41
C GLN A 90 4.27 -5.06 -7.62
N TRP A 91 4.29 -5.32 -6.32
CA TRP A 91 3.12 -5.09 -5.48
C TRP A 91 3.54 -4.75 -4.06
N VAL A 92 2.67 -4.03 -3.36
CA VAL A 92 2.82 -3.65 -1.97
C VAL A 92 2.08 -4.67 -1.11
N GLU A 93 2.85 -5.37 -0.28
CA GLU A 93 2.34 -6.35 0.68
C GLU A 93 1.79 -5.66 1.92
N ASN A 94 2.43 -4.58 2.35
CA ASN A 94 2.02 -3.82 3.52
C ASN A 94 2.47 -2.36 3.47
N VAL A 95 1.71 -1.49 4.15
CA VAL A 95 2.03 -0.08 4.32
C VAL A 95 1.91 0.30 5.78
N PHE A 96 2.81 1.14 6.27
CA PHE A 96 2.66 1.75 7.58
C PHE A 96 3.28 3.15 7.64
N TRP A 97 2.78 3.95 8.59
CA TRP A 97 3.34 5.24 8.94
C TRP A 97 4.52 5.04 9.89
N GLN A 98 5.72 5.44 9.48
CA GLN A 98 6.86 5.53 10.41
C GLN A 98 6.78 6.80 11.27
N LYS A 99 6.19 7.86 10.71
CA LYS A 99 5.81 9.13 11.34
C LYS A 99 4.82 9.85 10.44
N ASP A 100 4.23 10.94 10.91
CA ASP A 100 3.16 11.70 10.24
C ASP A 100 3.41 12.10 8.78
N SER A 101 4.66 12.21 8.34
CA SER A 101 5.01 12.57 6.97
C SER A 101 5.84 11.52 6.23
N LEU A 102 6.02 10.34 6.82
CA LEU A 102 6.87 9.29 6.27
C LEU A 102 6.14 7.95 6.27
N LEU A 103 5.85 7.49 5.05
CA LEU A 103 5.27 6.19 4.78
C LEU A 103 6.36 5.20 4.41
N VAL A 104 6.18 3.96 4.83
CA VAL A 104 7.01 2.83 4.43
C VAL A 104 6.12 1.81 3.74
N LEU A 105 6.50 1.45 2.52
CA LEU A 105 5.88 0.41 1.72
C LEU A 105 6.80 -0.80 1.77
N LEU A 106 6.25 -1.94 2.17
CA LEU A 106 6.90 -3.23 2.08
C LEU A 106 6.39 -3.91 0.82
N GLU A 107 7.30 -4.16 -0.11
CA GLU A 107 6.97 -4.51 -1.46
C GLU A 107 7.69 -5.79 -1.88
N ASN A 108 7.15 -6.43 -2.90
CA ASN A 108 7.77 -7.55 -3.57
C ASN A 108 7.61 -7.39 -5.08
N ASN A 109 8.36 -8.18 -5.84
CA ASN A 109 8.33 -8.12 -7.29
C ASN A 109 8.32 -9.53 -7.89
N TYR A 110 8.12 -9.60 -9.21
CA TYR A 110 8.07 -10.87 -9.94
C TYR A 110 9.36 -11.71 -9.84
N LYS A 111 10.48 -11.09 -9.45
CA LYS A 111 11.77 -11.77 -9.20
C LYS A 111 11.89 -12.25 -7.75
N ARG A 112 10.83 -12.17 -6.95
CA ARG A 112 10.81 -12.54 -5.53
C ARG A 112 11.83 -11.76 -4.69
N GLN A 113 12.08 -10.51 -5.09
CA GLN A 113 13.08 -9.66 -4.44
C GLN A 113 12.36 -8.57 -3.63
N PRO A 114 12.44 -8.61 -2.29
CA PRO A 114 11.82 -7.59 -1.45
C PRO A 114 12.34 -6.19 -1.76
N VAL A 115 11.43 -5.23 -1.70
CA VAL A 115 11.69 -3.81 -1.88
C VAL A 115 11.09 -3.05 -0.71
N ILE A 116 11.80 -2.02 -0.25
CA ILE A 116 11.30 -1.05 0.73
C ILE A 116 11.30 0.31 0.05
N SER A 117 10.13 0.93 -0.06
CA SER A 117 10.03 2.33 -0.49
C SER A 117 9.61 3.21 0.68
N MET A 118 10.35 4.29 0.87
CA MET A 118 10.09 5.31 1.89
C MET A 118 9.62 6.59 1.19
N LEU A 119 8.37 6.98 1.46
CA LEU A 119 7.74 8.16 0.85
C LEU A 119 7.67 9.28 1.90
N ASP A 120 8.49 10.32 1.72
CA ASP A 120 8.45 11.52 2.55
C ASP A 120 7.52 12.55 1.90
N LEU A 121 6.31 12.70 2.47
CA LEU A 121 5.27 13.59 1.98
C LEU A 121 5.66 15.07 2.09
N LYS A 122 6.45 15.41 3.12
CA LYS A 122 6.87 16.80 3.36
C LYS A 122 7.99 17.20 2.41
N LYS A 123 8.98 16.32 2.22
CA LYS A 123 10.10 16.54 1.31
C LYS A 123 9.76 16.25 -0.15
N LYS A 124 8.61 15.59 -0.40
CA LYS A 124 8.20 15.10 -1.72
C LYS A 124 9.28 14.20 -2.34
N THR A 125 9.83 13.28 -1.57
CA THR A 125 10.87 12.35 -2.03
C THR A 125 10.48 10.91 -1.80
N VAL A 126 10.89 10.06 -2.73
CA VAL A 126 10.86 8.60 -2.58
C VAL A 126 12.28 8.10 -2.48
N VAL A 127 12.55 7.25 -1.50
CA VAL A 127 13.81 6.50 -1.41
C VAL A 127 13.48 5.02 -1.46
N THR A 128 14.13 4.30 -2.35
CA THR A 128 13.88 2.86 -2.55
C THR A 128 15.12 2.08 -2.21
N PHE A 129 14.92 0.98 -1.49
CA PHE A 129 15.93 -0.01 -1.15
C PHE A 129 15.49 -1.36 -1.68
N THR A 130 16.43 -2.15 -2.17
CA THR A 130 16.16 -3.49 -2.70
C THR A 130 17.00 -4.51 -1.94
N TYR A 131 16.42 -5.64 -1.59
CA TYR A 131 17.16 -6.72 -0.97
C TYR A 131 18.14 -7.33 -1.97
N HIS A 132 19.38 -7.61 -1.57
CA HIS A 132 20.46 -8.00 -2.49
C HIS A 132 20.17 -9.22 -3.39
N GLN A 133 19.32 -10.18 -2.96
CA GLN A 133 19.02 -11.40 -3.73
C GLN A 133 17.54 -11.82 -3.71
N PRO A 134 17.04 -12.50 -4.75
CA PRO A 134 15.74 -13.17 -4.71
C PRO A 134 15.58 -14.10 -3.49
N LEU A 135 14.39 -14.13 -2.93
CA LEU A 135 14.01 -15.06 -1.88
C LEU A 135 13.34 -16.29 -2.50
N ASN A 136 13.82 -17.48 -2.12
CA ASN A 136 13.32 -18.76 -2.61
C ASN A 136 12.31 -19.39 -1.64
N PHE A 137 11.28 -18.64 -1.27
CA PHE A 137 10.13 -19.16 -0.54
C PHE A 137 8.85 -18.46 -0.98
N ASP A 138 7.73 -19.13 -0.79
CA ASP A 138 6.41 -18.55 -1.00
C ASP A 138 5.86 -18.03 0.34
N SER A 139 5.08 -16.95 0.28
CA SER A 139 4.53 -16.28 1.45
C SER A 139 3.01 -16.19 1.33
N ASP A 140 2.30 -16.68 2.34
CA ASP A 140 0.86 -16.48 2.48
C ASP A 140 0.53 -15.18 3.25
N TYR A 141 1.45 -14.21 3.28
CA TYR A 141 1.30 -13.00 4.09
C TYR A 141 -0.01 -12.26 3.82
N PHE A 142 -0.36 -12.02 2.56
CA PHE A 142 -1.61 -11.34 2.20
C PHE A 142 -2.84 -12.14 2.68
N LYS A 143 -2.86 -13.47 2.49
CA LYS A 143 -3.95 -14.34 2.99
C LYS A 143 -4.09 -14.23 4.51
N LEU A 144 -2.97 -14.24 5.23
CA LEU A 144 -2.96 -14.08 6.68
C LEU A 144 -3.42 -12.68 7.12
N ARG A 145 -3.06 -11.64 6.38
CA ARG A 145 -3.52 -10.26 6.62
C ARG A 145 -5.03 -10.14 6.49
N PHE A 146 -5.58 -10.63 5.37
CA PHE A 146 -7.03 -10.61 5.12
C PHE A 146 -7.82 -11.49 6.07
N LYS A 147 -7.29 -12.67 6.41
CA LYS A 147 -7.92 -13.56 7.41
C LYS A 147 -8.09 -12.90 8.77
N LYS A 148 -7.13 -12.09 9.21
CA LYS A 148 -7.24 -11.30 10.46
C LYS A 148 -8.34 -10.24 10.41
N MET A 149 -8.73 -9.81 9.21
CA MET A 149 -9.80 -8.84 8.96
C MET A 149 -11.17 -9.50 8.72
N GLY A 150 -11.21 -10.83 8.67
CA GLY A 150 -12.41 -11.64 8.42
C GLY A 150 -12.68 -11.95 6.95
N TYR A 151 -11.68 -11.79 6.07
CA TYR A 151 -11.79 -12.08 4.64
C TYR A 151 -10.96 -13.32 4.27
N PHE A 152 -11.43 -14.04 3.27
CA PHE A 152 -10.81 -15.26 2.77
C PHE A 152 -10.52 -15.11 1.28
N ILE A 153 -9.47 -15.81 0.86
CA ILE A 153 -9.06 -15.90 -0.53
C ILE A 153 -9.12 -17.39 -0.85
N GLU A 154 -10.04 -17.77 -1.73
CA GLU A 154 -10.16 -19.13 -2.25
C GLU A 154 -9.00 -19.47 -3.19
#